data_AF-T1AY70-F1
#
_entry.id   AF-T1AY70-F1
#
_cell.length_a   1.000
_cell.length_b   1.000
_cell.length_c   1.000
_cell.angle_alpha   90.00
_cell.angle_beta   90.00
_cell.angle_gamma   90.00
#
_symmetry.space_group_name_H-M   'P 1'
#
loop_
_entity.id
_entity.type
_entity.pdbx_description
1 polymer ?
#
loop_
_entity_poly.entity_id
_entity_poly.type
_entity_poly.pdbx_seq_one_letter_code
_entity_poly.pdbx_strand_id
1 'polypeptide(L)'
;MPTPSFTGDHTMRTADLERVDAQTLYTWPRPNIQQIPRELRRSYIARHKALAAYMGGSSLTVAAKQFNVHRGTLRRLIQLAVALDPSAAPWGFRACIPYFRGDAALDAQPTQEPPQSAAPHSFSTLVRRQPELHRLVTRFDGKLPVGNKRSPAFDRLFADFKRTLKGHEHLYPLNTPDKGRRALLEYLRRARHRIGAALIGEAPPPLPTIARLDQLIGLTPFSRTEFDAHDTDVDWHIEVPTPDGGWTTRKLRKILLLLWVDACSRAILSWILVLGRGYRQYDVMDLHAKGMRPWTPGTLVTPDLCYVSG
;
A
#
# COMPACT_ATOMS: atom_id res chain seq x y z
N MET A 1 8.86 27.07 -39.64
CA MET A 1 10.09 26.93 -38.82
C MET A 1 9.85 27.55 -37.46
N PRO A 2 10.37 27.01 -36.35
CA PRO A 2 10.39 25.60 -35.96
C PRO A 2 9.68 25.40 -34.60
N THR A 3 9.09 24.22 -34.46
CA THR A 3 8.64 23.58 -33.21
C THR A 3 9.82 23.36 -32.25
N PRO A 4 9.66 23.56 -30.93
CA PRO A 4 10.62 23.04 -29.97
C PRO A 4 10.36 21.54 -29.79
N SER A 5 11.19 20.75 -30.45
CA SER A 5 11.40 19.34 -30.15
C SER A 5 12.12 19.20 -28.82
N PHE A 6 11.46 18.63 -27.82
CA PHE A 6 12.14 18.07 -26.65
C PHE A 6 12.16 16.54 -26.78
N THR A 7 13.19 16.07 -27.47
CA THR A 7 13.70 14.70 -27.32
C THR A 7 14.49 14.63 -26.03
N GLY A 8 13.86 14.08 -24.99
CA GLY A 8 14.48 13.76 -23.71
C GLY A 8 13.94 12.42 -23.23
N ASP A 9 14.70 11.37 -23.54
CA ASP A 9 14.43 10.00 -23.14
C ASP A 9 14.53 9.88 -21.61
N HIS A 10 13.37 9.86 -20.94
CA HIS A 10 13.24 9.57 -19.52
C HIS A 10 12.29 8.38 -19.35
N THR A 11 12.80 7.18 -19.63
CA THR A 11 12.23 5.93 -19.16
C THR A 11 12.06 5.92 -17.64
N MET A 12 10.79 5.92 -17.21
CA MET A 12 10.19 5.34 -16.00
C MET A 12 10.85 5.58 -14.63
N ARG A 13 10.09 6.15 -13.68
CA ARG A 13 10.11 5.67 -12.29
C ARG A 13 8.82 5.98 -11.51
N THR A 14 8.08 4.90 -11.25
CA THR A 14 7.03 4.75 -10.21
C THR A 14 5.79 5.63 -10.39
N ALA A 15 4.93 5.25 -11.35
CA ALA A 15 3.49 5.38 -11.14
C ALA A 15 3.15 4.76 -9.78
N ASP A 16 2.35 5.46 -8.97
CA ASP A 16 1.80 4.96 -7.72
C ASP A 16 1.16 3.60 -7.99
N LEU A 17 1.78 2.52 -7.49
CA LEU A 17 1.16 1.21 -7.56
C LEU A 17 -0.08 1.30 -6.66
N GLU A 18 -1.27 1.21 -7.26
CA GLU A 18 -2.59 0.96 -6.66
C GLU A 18 -2.67 1.21 -5.15
N ARG A 19 -2.49 2.47 -4.73
CA ARG A 19 -2.73 2.85 -3.33
C ARG A 19 -4.22 2.90 -3.08
N VAL A 20 -4.64 2.36 -1.95
CA VAL A 20 -6.02 2.41 -1.47
C VAL A 20 -6.10 3.33 -0.25
N ASP A 21 -7.26 3.93 -0.01
CA ASP A 21 -7.47 4.76 1.18
C ASP A 21 -7.38 3.92 2.47
N ALA A 22 -7.21 4.61 3.61
CA ALA A 22 -7.07 3.96 4.91
C ALA A 22 -8.30 3.12 5.28
N GLN A 23 -9.51 3.58 4.92
CA GLN A 23 -10.77 2.91 5.23
C GLN A 23 -10.89 1.56 4.51
N THR A 24 -10.48 1.51 3.24
CA THR A 24 -10.40 0.28 2.44
C THR A 24 -9.32 -0.65 2.98
N LEU A 25 -8.18 -0.12 3.41
CA LEU A 25 -7.14 -0.93 4.05
C LEU A 25 -7.67 -1.61 5.31
N TYR A 26 -8.56 -0.98 6.08
CA TYR A 26 -9.17 -1.58 7.28
C TYR A 26 -10.10 -2.75 6.95
N THR A 27 -10.82 -2.70 5.83
CA THR A 27 -11.75 -3.78 5.45
C THR A 27 -11.06 -4.99 4.83
N TRP A 28 -9.76 -4.89 4.52
CA TRP A 28 -9.04 -5.98 3.88
C TRP A 28 -8.97 -7.27 4.71
N PRO A 29 -9.21 -8.44 4.09
CA PRO A 29 -9.06 -9.75 4.72
C PRO A 29 -7.69 -9.94 5.37
N ARG A 30 -7.68 -10.44 6.62
CA ARG A 30 -6.46 -10.67 7.40
C ARG A 30 -6.41 -12.08 7.99
N PRO A 31 -5.39 -12.88 7.63
CA PRO A 31 -5.16 -14.18 8.24
C PRO A 31 -4.90 -14.09 9.74
N ASN A 32 -5.53 -14.96 10.53
CA ASN A 32 -5.20 -15.15 11.94
C ASN A 32 -3.79 -15.74 12.07
N ILE A 33 -2.89 -14.95 12.68
CA ILE A 33 -1.48 -15.31 12.88
C ILE A 33 -1.31 -16.65 13.61
N GLN A 34 -2.23 -16.99 14.52
CA GLN A 34 -2.13 -18.24 15.28
C GLN A 34 -2.37 -19.48 14.42
N GLN A 35 -3.05 -19.33 13.28
CA GLN A 35 -3.29 -20.40 12.34
C GLN A 35 -2.22 -20.48 11.23
N ILE A 36 -1.29 -19.51 11.18
CA ILE A 36 -0.09 -19.59 10.33
C ILE A 36 0.95 -20.51 11.02
N PRO A 37 1.56 -21.47 10.30
CA PRO A 37 2.64 -22.30 10.83
C PRO A 37 3.77 -21.46 11.44
N ARG A 38 4.31 -21.88 12.58
CA ARG A 38 5.23 -21.05 13.40
C ARG A 38 6.45 -20.57 12.61
N GLU A 39 6.99 -21.43 11.77
CA GLU A 39 8.12 -21.17 10.88
C GLU A 39 7.84 -20.07 9.84
N LEU A 40 6.57 -19.85 9.47
CA LEU A 40 6.17 -18.86 8.47
C LEU A 40 5.75 -17.51 9.10
N ARG A 41 5.45 -17.47 10.40
CA ARG A 41 4.90 -16.28 11.09
C ARG A 41 5.80 -15.06 10.98
N ARG A 42 7.12 -15.23 11.17
CA ARG A 42 8.08 -14.12 11.10
C ARG A 42 8.08 -13.48 9.71
N SER A 43 8.04 -14.30 8.66
CA SER A 43 7.99 -13.80 7.28
C SER A 43 6.66 -13.11 6.99
N TYR A 44 5.55 -13.69 7.45
CA TYR A 44 4.23 -13.07 7.31
C TYR A 44 4.15 -11.69 7.99
N ILE A 45 4.60 -11.58 9.25
CA ILE A 45 4.55 -10.31 10.01
C ILE A 45 5.38 -9.22 9.31
N ALA A 46 6.58 -9.56 8.85
CA ALA A 46 7.43 -8.62 8.12
C ALA A 46 6.75 -8.11 6.83
N ARG A 47 6.18 -9.03 6.04
CA ARG A 47 5.44 -8.71 4.81
C ARG A 47 4.20 -7.88 5.08
N HIS A 48 3.43 -8.24 6.10
CA HIS A 48 2.23 -7.50 6.52
C HIS A 48 2.56 -6.06 6.89
N LYS A 49 3.59 -5.84 7.72
CA LYS A 49 4.00 -4.49 8.12
C LYS A 49 4.54 -3.68 6.93
N ALA A 50 5.32 -4.30 6.04
CA ALA A 50 5.81 -3.65 4.83
C ALA A 50 4.67 -3.21 3.89
N LEU A 51 3.69 -4.09 3.66
CA LEU A 51 2.53 -3.77 2.84
C LEU A 51 1.69 -2.65 3.46
N ALA A 52 1.42 -2.71 4.76
CA ALA A 52 0.67 -1.67 5.47
C ALA A 52 1.37 -0.31 5.40
N ALA A 53 2.70 -0.26 5.59
CA ALA A 53 3.46 0.99 5.50
C ALA A 53 3.45 1.60 4.10
N TYR A 54 3.54 0.76 3.05
CA TYR A 54 3.43 1.22 1.67
C TYR A 54 2.04 1.82 1.36
N MET A 55 0.99 1.11 1.76
CA MET A 55 -0.39 1.57 1.59
C MET A 55 -0.67 2.84 2.39
N GLY A 56 -0.06 2.99 3.57
CA GLY A 56 -0.09 4.21 4.39
C GLY A 56 0.82 5.35 3.90
N GLY A 57 1.30 5.32 2.65
CA GLY A 57 2.01 6.43 2.01
C GLY A 57 3.53 6.35 2.01
N SER A 58 4.15 5.36 2.67
CA SER A 58 5.60 5.18 2.58
C SER A 58 6.03 4.78 1.17
N SER A 59 7.23 5.20 0.74
CA SER A 59 7.77 4.73 -0.54
C SER A 59 8.08 3.24 -0.50
N LEU A 60 8.01 2.58 -1.65
CA LEU A 60 8.31 1.14 -1.79
C LEU A 60 9.69 0.78 -1.20
N THR A 61 10.70 1.63 -1.42
CA THR A 61 12.06 1.43 -0.93
C THR A 61 12.15 1.56 0.59
N VAL A 62 11.50 2.57 1.16
CA VAL A 62 11.50 2.82 2.61
C VAL A 62 10.78 1.67 3.34
N ALA A 63 9.57 1.31 2.90
CA ALA A 63 8.79 0.24 3.50
C ALA A 63 9.51 -1.12 3.41
N ALA A 64 10.10 -1.45 2.25
CA ALA A 64 10.88 -2.67 2.07
C ALA A 64 12.07 -2.75 3.03
N LYS A 65 12.85 -1.65 3.15
CA LYS A 65 14.03 -1.58 4.03
C LYS A 65 13.64 -1.66 5.51
N GLN A 66 12.62 -0.91 5.93
CA GLN A 66 12.19 -0.82 7.33
C GLN A 66 11.81 -2.19 7.92
N PHE A 67 11.18 -3.05 7.11
CA PHE A 67 10.70 -4.36 7.59
C PHE A 67 11.51 -5.54 7.03
N ASN A 68 12.68 -5.28 6.44
CA ASN A 68 13.58 -6.28 5.88
C ASN A 68 12.88 -7.23 4.88
N VAL A 69 12.11 -6.66 3.95
CA VAL A 69 11.44 -7.38 2.87
C VAL A 69 12.10 -7.01 1.55
N HIS A 70 12.45 -8.00 0.73
CA HIS A 70 13.01 -7.73 -0.59
C HIS A 70 12.05 -6.88 -1.45
N ARG A 71 12.57 -5.83 -2.11
CA ARG A 71 11.77 -4.87 -2.87
C ARG A 71 10.90 -5.52 -3.95
N GLY A 72 11.42 -6.53 -4.65
CA GLY A 72 10.66 -7.30 -5.64
C GLY A 72 9.52 -8.11 -5.03
N THR A 73 9.70 -8.61 -3.80
CA THR A 73 8.65 -9.30 -3.05
C THR A 73 7.56 -8.32 -2.67
N LEU A 74 7.90 -7.15 -2.12
CA LEU A 74 6.89 -6.14 -1.75
C LEU A 74 6.09 -5.67 -2.97
N ARG A 75 6.74 -5.43 -4.12
CA ARG A 75 6.04 -5.10 -5.37
C ARG A 75 5.02 -6.17 -5.76
N ARG A 76 5.41 -7.45 -5.72
CA ARG A 76 4.51 -8.58 -6.01
C ARG A 76 3.35 -8.66 -5.01
N LEU A 77 3.61 -8.39 -3.73
CA LEU A 77 2.58 -8.40 -2.69
C LEU A 77 1.54 -7.31 -2.92
N ILE A 78 1.95 -6.11 -3.35
CA ILE A 78 1.03 -5.01 -3.66
C ILE A 78 0.05 -5.44 -4.76
N GLN A 79 0.56 -5.95 -5.87
CA GLN A 79 -0.28 -6.44 -6.98
C GLN A 79 -1.22 -7.58 -6.53
N LEU A 80 -0.73 -8.51 -5.72
CA LEU A 80 -1.54 -9.62 -5.22
C LEU A 80 -2.60 -9.18 -4.22
N ALA A 81 -2.33 -8.16 -3.40
CA ALA A 81 -3.24 -7.73 -2.34
C ALA A 81 -4.47 -6.99 -2.89
N VAL A 82 -4.30 -6.25 -3.98
CA VAL A 82 -5.40 -5.52 -4.64
C VAL A 82 -6.24 -6.44 -5.55
N ALA A 83 -5.62 -7.51 -6.08
CA ALA A 83 -6.33 -8.50 -6.89
C ALA A 83 -7.52 -9.13 -6.13
N LEU A 84 -8.60 -9.37 -6.86
CA LEU A 84 -9.81 -9.97 -6.31
C LEU A 84 -9.67 -11.49 -6.18
N ASP A 85 -10.30 -12.03 -5.16
CA ASP A 85 -10.52 -13.45 -4.95
C ASP A 85 -11.78 -13.92 -5.69
N PRO A 86 -12.06 -15.23 -5.74
CA PRO A 86 -13.26 -15.77 -6.40
C PRO A 86 -14.60 -15.29 -5.84
N SER A 87 -14.61 -14.68 -4.64
CA SER A 87 -15.80 -14.06 -4.04
C SER A 87 -15.92 -12.56 -4.35
N ALA A 88 -15.08 -12.04 -5.25
CA ALA A 88 -14.98 -10.63 -5.61
C ALA A 88 -14.50 -9.71 -4.46
N ALA A 89 -13.85 -10.28 -3.44
CA ALA A 89 -13.20 -9.52 -2.36
C ALA A 89 -11.69 -9.40 -2.64
N PRO A 90 -11.01 -8.29 -2.29
CA PRO A 90 -9.56 -8.21 -2.44
C PRO A 90 -8.86 -9.28 -1.59
N TRP A 91 -7.76 -9.86 -2.10
CA TRP A 91 -6.96 -10.79 -1.31
C TRP A 91 -6.38 -10.14 -0.05
N GLY A 92 -6.11 -8.83 -0.10
CA GLY A 92 -5.67 -8.03 1.03
C GLY A 92 -4.40 -8.59 1.68
N PHE A 93 -4.43 -8.75 3.01
CA PHE A 93 -3.27 -9.24 3.76
C PHE A 93 -3.08 -10.76 3.65
N ARG A 94 -4.01 -11.51 3.03
CA ARG A 94 -3.78 -12.91 2.67
C ARG A 94 -2.60 -13.06 1.71
N ALA A 95 -2.34 -12.04 0.88
CA ALA A 95 -1.18 -11.98 -0.01
C ALA A 95 0.17 -12.13 0.72
N CYS A 96 0.24 -11.69 1.98
CA CYS A 96 1.46 -11.72 2.79
C CYS A 96 1.86 -13.14 3.24
N ILE A 97 0.98 -14.14 3.11
CA ILE A 97 1.30 -15.52 3.48
C ILE A 97 2.45 -16.03 2.57
N PRO A 98 3.52 -16.60 3.14
CA PRO A 98 4.58 -17.21 2.34
C PRO A 98 4.04 -18.27 1.36
N TYR A 99 4.58 -18.26 0.14
CA TYR A 99 4.15 -19.14 -0.97
C TYR A 99 2.72 -18.92 -1.47
N PHE A 100 2.02 -17.90 -0.99
CA PHE A 100 0.75 -17.47 -1.55
C PHE A 100 0.94 -17.03 -3.01
N ARG A 101 0.13 -17.56 -3.91
CA ARG A 101 0.24 -17.25 -5.34
C ARG A 101 -0.94 -16.45 -5.89
N GLY A 102 -1.97 -16.17 -5.07
CA GLY A 102 -3.25 -15.67 -5.55
C GLY A 102 -3.78 -16.50 -6.72
N ASP A 103 -4.81 -15.99 -7.36
CA ASP A 103 -5.20 -16.49 -8.68
C ASP A 103 -4.48 -15.74 -9.82
N ALA A 104 -3.81 -14.61 -9.55
CA ALA A 104 -3.10 -13.81 -10.57
C ALA A 104 -1.94 -14.52 -11.31
N ALA A 105 -1.48 -15.69 -10.83
CA ALA A 105 -0.59 -16.55 -11.62
C ALA A 105 -1.31 -17.23 -12.81
N LEU A 106 -2.58 -16.92 -13.04
CA LEU A 106 -3.41 -17.43 -14.10
C LEU A 106 -3.51 -16.45 -15.29
N ASP A 107 -2.98 -15.23 -15.23
CA ASP A 107 -3.17 -14.21 -16.29
C ASP A 107 -2.23 -14.32 -17.50
N ALA A 108 -1.51 -15.45 -17.66
CA ALA A 108 -0.97 -15.78 -18.98
C ALA A 108 -2.17 -16.04 -19.92
N GLN A 109 -2.33 -15.20 -20.95
CA GLN A 109 -3.34 -15.41 -21.97
C GLN A 109 -3.29 -16.88 -22.43
N PRO A 110 -4.42 -17.61 -22.42
CA PRO A 110 -4.41 -18.96 -22.93
C PRO A 110 -4.02 -18.90 -24.40
N THR A 111 -2.92 -19.55 -24.78
CA THR A 111 -2.60 -19.90 -26.17
C THR A 111 -3.87 -20.48 -26.80
N GLN A 112 -4.22 -20.22 -28.05
CA GLN A 112 -5.53 -20.65 -28.57
C GLN A 112 -5.69 -22.18 -28.68
N GLU A 113 -4.59 -22.94 -28.74
CA GLU A 113 -4.63 -24.39 -28.97
C GLU A 113 -4.73 -25.21 -27.69
N PRO A 114 -5.56 -26.27 -27.63
CA PRO A 114 -5.66 -27.13 -26.46
C PRO A 114 -4.30 -27.78 -26.18
N PRO A 115 -3.91 -27.93 -24.90
CA PRO A 115 -2.63 -28.55 -24.56
C PRO A 115 -2.58 -29.96 -25.14
N GLN A 116 -1.58 -30.22 -25.97
CA GLN A 116 -1.37 -31.55 -26.55
C GLN A 116 -0.56 -32.45 -25.60
N SER A 117 0.26 -31.87 -24.73
CA SER A 117 1.14 -32.59 -23.81
C SER A 117 1.15 -31.97 -22.41
N ALA A 118 1.70 -32.71 -21.44
CA ALA A 118 1.82 -32.27 -20.05
C ALA A 118 2.94 -31.22 -19.90
N ALA A 119 2.57 -29.94 -19.85
CA ALA A 119 3.47 -28.82 -19.53
C ALA A 119 3.02 -28.08 -18.25
N PRO A 120 3.86 -27.23 -17.64
CA PRO A 120 3.44 -26.38 -16.52
C PRO A 120 2.14 -25.64 -16.84
N HIS A 121 1.21 -25.58 -15.89
CA HIS A 121 -0.10 -24.93 -16.01
C HIS A 121 -1.10 -25.52 -17.02
N SER A 122 -0.75 -26.55 -17.80
CA SER A 122 -1.64 -27.14 -18.83
C SER A 122 -3.03 -27.54 -18.31
N PHE A 123 -3.10 -28.17 -17.12
CA PHE A 123 -4.38 -28.54 -16.51
C PHE A 123 -5.20 -27.33 -16.05
N SER A 124 -4.52 -26.31 -15.51
CA SER A 124 -5.19 -25.06 -15.11
C SER A 124 -5.74 -24.31 -16.33
N THR A 125 -5.01 -24.34 -17.45
CA THR A 125 -5.47 -23.81 -18.74
C THR A 125 -6.72 -24.54 -19.24
N LEU A 126 -6.71 -25.88 -19.21
CA LEU A 126 -7.87 -26.68 -19.61
C LEU A 126 -9.12 -26.37 -18.78
N VAL A 127 -8.98 -26.36 -17.45
CA VAL A 127 -10.08 -26.04 -16.53
C VAL A 127 -10.67 -24.67 -16.82
N ARG A 128 -9.85 -23.68 -17.18
CA ARG A 128 -10.32 -22.34 -17.52
C ARG A 128 -11.09 -22.28 -18.83
N ARG A 129 -10.63 -23.00 -19.86
CA ARG A 129 -11.26 -22.96 -21.19
C ARG A 129 -12.61 -23.65 -21.24
N GLN A 130 -12.86 -24.58 -20.34
CA GLN A 130 -14.10 -25.36 -20.34
C GLN A 130 -14.94 -24.99 -19.10
N PRO A 131 -15.95 -24.13 -19.25
CA PRO A 131 -16.76 -23.64 -18.12
C PRO A 131 -17.41 -24.77 -17.31
N GLU A 132 -17.84 -25.83 -17.99
CA GLU A 132 -18.41 -27.02 -17.35
C GLU A 132 -17.39 -27.73 -16.45
N LEU A 133 -16.13 -27.82 -16.90
CA LEU A 133 -15.06 -28.40 -16.10
C LEU A 133 -14.69 -27.48 -14.92
N HIS A 134 -14.66 -26.17 -15.14
CA HIS A 134 -14.46 -25.19 -14.06
C HIS A 134 -15.53 -25.33 -12.96
N ARG A 135 -16.82 -25.37 -13.33
CA ARG A 135 -17.92 -25.57 -12.38
C ARG A 135 -17.77 -26.87 -11.61
N LEU A 136 -17.43 -27.95 -12.30
CA LEU A 136 -17.26 -29.28 -11.73
C LEU A 136 -16.15 -29.32 -10.66
N VAL A 137 -15.00 -28.70 -10.91
CA VAL A 137 -13.89 -28.69 -9.93
C VAL A 137 -14.12 -27.69 -8.79
N THR A 138 -14.74 -26.54 -9.06
CA THR A 138 -14.98 -25.50 -8.04
C THR A 138 -16.06 -25.92 -7.05
N ARG A 139 -17.09 -26.67 -7.49
CA ARG A 139 -18.16 -27.16 -6.63
C ARG A 139 -17.76 -28.39 -5.79
N PHE A 140 -16.60 -28.99 -6.04
CA PHE A 140 -16.20 -30.23 -5.38
C PHE A 140 -15.64 -30.01 -3.96
N ASP A 141 -16.44 -30.31 -2.95
CA ASP A 141 -16.10 -30.26 -1.52
C ASP A 141 -15.71 -31.64 -0.92
N GLY A 142 -15.95 -32.74 -1.65
CA GLY A 142 -15.75 -34.11 -1.17
C GLY A 142 -14.31 -34.47 -0.77
N LYS A 143 -14.11 -35.52 0.03
CA LYS A 143 -12.75 -35.92 0.49
C LYS A 143 -11.84 -36.29 -0.70
N LEU A 144 -10.60 -35.81 -0.70
CA LEU A 144 -9.60 -36.23 -1.68
C LEU A 144 -8.91 -37.53 -1.22
N PRO A 145 -8.49 -38.40 -2.16
CA PRO A 145 -7.71 -39.59 -1.83
C PRO A 145 -6.34 -39.24 -1.24
N VAL A 146 -5.93 -40.00 -0.22
CA VAL A 146 -4.65 -39.87 0.49
C VAL A 146 -3.95 -41.23 0.50
N GLY A 147 -2.74 -41.30 -0.05
CA GLY A 147 -2.03 -42.57 -0.26
C GLY A 147 -2.84 -43.56 -1.09
N ASN A 148 -2.93 -44.81 -0.64
CA ASN A 148 -3.71 -45.87 -1.31
C ASN A 148 -5.20 -45.90 -0.96
N LYS A 149 -5.69 -44.97 -0.13
CA LYS A 149 -7.12 -44.94 0.27
C LYS A 149 -7.98 -44.38 -0.87
N ARG A 150 -9.01 -45.13 -1.27
CA ARG A 150 -10.00 -44.68 -2.27
C ARG A 150 -10.92 -43.61 -1.71
N SER A 151 -11.41 -42.73 -2.58
CA SER A 151 -12.47 -41.76 -2.28
C SER A 151 -13.59 -41.90 -3.30
N PRO A 152 -14.75 -42.46 -2.92
CA PRO A 152 -15.89 -42.62 -3.82
C PRO A 152 -16.38 -41.29 -4.40
N ALA A 153 -16.27 -40.19 -3.65
CA ALA A 153 -16.64 -38.86 -4.12
C ALA A 153 -15.69 -38.37 -5.23
N PHE A 154 -14.38 -38.56 -5.05
CA PHE A 154 -13.40 -38.24 -6.08
C PHE A 154 -13.53 -39.16 -7.30
N ASP A 155 -13.88 -40.42 -7.11
CA ASP A 155 -14.09 -41.36 -8.22
C ASP A 155 -15.29 -40.97 -9.09
N ARG A 156 -16.39 -40.50 -8.48
CA ARG A 156 -17.53 -39.91 -9.21
C ARG A 156 -17.12 -38.66 -9.96
N LEU A 157 -16.42 -37.73 -9.28
CA LEU A 157 -15.89 -36.52 -9.91
C LEU A 157 -15.01 -36.86 -11.12
N PHE A 158 -14.15 -37.87 -10.99
CA PHE A 158 -13.28 -38.31 -12.07
C PHE A 158 -14.05 -38.96 -13.23
N ALA A 159 -15.16 -39.66 -12.95
CA ALA A 159 -16.04 -40.17 -13.99
C ALA A 159 -16.74 -39.02 -14.74
N ASP A 160 -17.26 -38.03 -14.01
CA ASP A 160 -17.88 -36.84 -14.59
C ASP A 160 -16.86 -36.02 -15.41
N PHE A 161 -15.64 -35.85 -14.90
CA PHE A 161 -14.51 -35.25 -15.61
C PHE A 161 -14.25 -35.91 -16.98
N LYS A 162 -14.16 -37.24 -17.02
CA LYS A 162 -13.99 -37.98 -18.28
C LYS A 162 -15.18 -37.80 -19.22
N ARG A 163 -16.41 -37.75 -18.67
CA ARG A 163 -17.62 -37.52 -19.48
C ARG A 163 -17.60 -36.12 -20.11
N THR A 164 -17.16 -35.11 -19.38
CA THR A 164 -17.03 -33.73 -19.87
C THR A 164 -15.99 -33.59 -20.98
N LEU A 165 -14.97 -34.46 -21.02
CA LEU A 165 -13.90 -34.45 -22.02
C LEU A 165 -14.04 -35.56 -23.07
N LYS A 166 -15.19 -36.22 -23.16
CA LYS A 166 -15.45 -37.29 -24.14
C LYS A 166 -15.31 -36.74 -25.56
N GLY A 167 -14.58 -37.44 -26.43
CA GLY A 167 -14.26 -36.99 -27.81
C GLY A 167 -12.91 -36.28 -27.96
N HIS A 168 -12.20 -36.03 -26.85
CA HIS A 168 -10.85 -35.44 -26.83
C HIS A 168 -9.80 -36.38 -26.26
N GLU A 169 -9.94 -37.70 -26.48
CA GLU A 169 -9.07 -38.73 -25.89
C GLU A 169 -7.61 -38.61 -26.34
N HIS A 170 -7.35 -37.99 -27.50
CA HIS A 170 -6.02 -37.75 -28.06
C HIS A 170 -5.31 -36.53 -27.43
N LEU A 171 -6.02 -35.69 -26.68
CA LEU A 171 -5.49 -34.47 -26.08
C LEU A 171 -5.16 -34.64 -24.59
N TYR A 172 -4.33 -33.74 -24.07
CA TYR A 172 -4.08 -33.70 -22.63
C TYR A 172 -5.36 -33.33 -21.88
N PRO A 173 -5.68 -34.00 -20.75
CA PRO A 173 -4.89 -35.01 -20.06
C PRO A 173 -5.36 -36.45 -20.30
N LEU A 174 -6.32 -36.69 -21.20
CA LEU A 174 -6.84 -38.04 -21.45
C LEU A 174 -5.83 -38.95 -22.16
N ASN A 175 -4.87 -38.35 -22.88
CA ASN A 175 -3.76 -39.05 -23.52
C ASN A 175 -2.66 -39.54 -22.55
N THR A 176 -2.76 -39.26 -21.25
CA THR A 176 -1.80 -39.78 -20.25
C THR A 176 -2.20 -41.18 -19.75
N PRO A 177 -1.25 -42.00 -19.24
CA PRO A 177 -1.56 -43.35 -18.75
C PRO A 177 -2.64 -43.40 -17.66
N ASP A 178 -2.72 -42.35 -16.83
CA ASP A 178 -3.72 -42.21 -15.76
C ASP A 178 -4.96 -41.41 -16.19
N LYS A 179 -5.07 -41.05 -17.48
CA LYS A 179 -6.16 -40.27 -18.08
C LYS A 179 -6.45 -38.97 -17.32
N GLY A 180 -5.40 -38.32 -16.81
CA GLY A 180 -5.49 -37.07 -16.06
C GLY A 180 -5.92 -37.18 -14.60
N ARG A 181 -6.03 -38.39 -14.04
CA ARG A 181 -6.46 -38.60 -12.65
C ARG A 181 -5.55 -37.88 -11.64
N ARG A 182 -4.23 -38.01 -11.77
CA ARG A 182 -3.25 -37.32 -10.91
C ARG A 182 -3.26 -35.82 -11.13
N ALA A 183 -3.42 -35.38 -12.38
CA ALA A 183 -3.50 -33.96 -12.70
C ALA A 183 -4.71 -33.28 -12.05
N LEU A 184 -5.89 -33.93 -12.10
CA LEU A 184 -7.11 -33.49 -11.41
C LEU A 184 -6.93 -33.46 -9.89
N LEU A 185 -6.34 -34.51 -9.31
CA LEU A 185 -6.08 -34.60 -7.88
C LEU A 185 -5.15 -33.47 -7.39
N GLU A 186 -4.04 -33.25 -8.08
CA GLU A 186 -3.08 -32.19 -7.75
C GLU A 186 -3.68 -30.79 -7.97
N TYR A 187 -4.50 -30.61 -8.99
CA TYR A 187 -5.23 -29.37 -9.19
C TYR A 187 -6.16 -29.05 -8.00
N LEU A 188 -6.94 -30.03 -7.54
CA LEU A 188 -7.83 -29.88 -6.38
C LEU A 188 -7.06 -29.68 -5.07
N ARG A 189 -5.94 -30.39 -4.87
CA ARG A 189 -5.05 -30.16 -3.71
C ARG A 189 -4.51 -28.74 -3.71
N ARG A 190 -4.05 -28.23 -4.85
CA ARG A 190 -3.55 -26.85 -4.97
C ARG A 190 -4.67 -25.83 -4.81
N ALA A 191 -5.86 -26.11 -5.33
CA ALA A 191 -7.04 -25.26 -5.12
C ALA A 191 -7.42 -25.22 -3.63
N ARG A 192 -7.47 -26.37 -2.95
CA ARG A 192 -7.72 -26.44 -1.51
C ARG A 192 -6.60 -25.90 -0.65
N HIS A 193 -5.35 -25.94 -1.11
CA HIS A 193 -4.25 -25.30 -0.41
C HIS A 193 -4.29 -23.78 -0.61
N ARG A 194 -4.69 -23.29 -1.79
CA ARG A 194 -4.96 -21.85 -2.01
C ARG A 194 -6.11 -21.38 -1.12
N ILE A 195 -7.22 -22.11 -1.13
CA ILE A 195 -8.40 -21.85 -0.29
C ILE A 195 -8.06 -22.06 1.18
N GLY A 196 -7.31 -23.09 1.56
CA GLY A 196 -6.89 -23.42 2.93
C GLY A 196 -5.89 -22.43 3.51
N ALA A 197 -4.98 -21.91 2.69
CA ALA A 197 -4.17 -20.74 3.03
C ALA A 197 -5.03 -19.46 3.13
N ALA A 198 -6.13 -19.36 2.39
CA ALA A 198 -7.15 -18.33 2.56
C ALA A 198 -8.09 -18.58 3.76
N LEU A 199 -8.21 -19.83 4.21
CA LEU A 199 -8.99 -20.32 5.36
C LEU A 199 -8.17 -20.37 6.66
N ILE A 200 -6.98 -19.76 6.66
CA ILE A 200 -6.41 -19.22 7.89
C ILE A 200 -7.42 -18.17 8.33
N GLY A 201 -8.27 -18.57 9.28
CA GLY A 201 -9.46 -17.87 9.73
C GLY A 201 -9.19 -16.39 9.89
N GLU A 202 -10.16 -15.57 9.53
CA GLU A 202 -9.97 -14.14 9.56
C GLU A 202 -9.89 -13.68 11.01
N ALA A 203 -8.79 -13.02 11.36
CA ALA A 203 -8.80 -12.27 12.59
C ALA A 203 -9.72 -11.05 12.38
N PRO A 204 -10.54 -10.67 13.38
CA PRO A 204 -11.17 -9.36 13.38
C PRO A 204 -10.09 -8.31 13.06
N PRO A 205 -10.38 -7.32 12.19
CA PRO A 205 -9.41 -6.27 11.93
C PRO A 205 -8.97 -5.71 13.28
N PRO A 206 -7.65 -5.64 13.57
CA PRO A 206 -7.21 -5.06 14.83
C PRO A 206 -7.78 -3.64 14.89
N LEU A 207 -8.47 -3.33 15.99
CA LEU A 207 -8.93 -1.97 16.25
C LEU A 207 -7.71 -1.05 16.07
N PRO A 208 -7.79 -0.03 15.20
CA PRO A 208 -6.66 0.84 15.01
C PRO A 208 -6.29 1.46 16.35
N THR A 209 -5.02 1.34 16.73
CA THR A 209 -4.44 2.31 17.65
C THR A 209 -4.32 3.60 16.87
N ILE A 210 -5.44 4.34 16.79
CA ILE A 210 -5.48 5.68 16.19
C ILE A 210 -4.62 6.55 17.09
N ALA A 211 -3.35 6.71 16.72
CA ALA A 211 -2.43 7.57 17.43
C ALA A 211 -2.40 8.98 16.82
N ARG A 212 -2.81 9.12 15.56
CA ARG A 212 -2.70 10.36 14.78
C ARG A 212 -3.87 10.53 13.82
N LEU A 213 -4.30 11.78 13.61
CA LEU A 213 -5.46 12.15 12.79
C LEU A 213 -5.25 11.89 11.28
N ASP A 214 -4.00 11.96 10.82
CA ASP A 214 -3.59 11.66 9.44
C ASP A 214 -3.76 10.19 9.04
N GLN A 215 -4.01 9.29 10.00
CA GLN A 215 -4.32 7.88 9.76
C GLN A 215 -5.80 7.63 9.46
N LEU A 216 -6.67 8.60 9.77
CA LEU A 216 -8.12 8.52 9.57
C LEU A 216 -8.57 9.24 8.30
N ILE A 217 -7.88 10.31 7.91
CA ILE A 217 -8.30 11.23 6.85
C ILE A 217 -7.07 11.58 6.01
N GLY A 218 -7.19 11.48 4.68
CA GLY A 218 -6.16 11.97 3.77
C GLY A 218 -6.02 13.49 3.91
N LEU A 219 -4.91 13.95 4.49
CA LEU A 219 -4.65 15.37 4.66
C LEU A 219 -4.20 15.99 3.32
N THR A 220 -4.88 17.04 2.90
CA THR A 220 -4.47 17.94 1.80
C THR A 220 -3.87 19.23 2.40
N PRO A 221 -3.20 20.09 1.60
CA PRO A 221 -2.79 21.41 2.07
C PRO A 221 -3.95 22.15 2.77
N PHE A 222 -3.66 22.82 3.89
CA PHE A 222 -4.61 23.46 4.80
C PHE A 222 -5.50 22.55 5.63
N SER A 223 -5.42 21.22 5.46
CA SER A 223 -6.18 20.28 6.33
C SER A 223 -5.68 20.29 7.78
N ARG A 224 -4.41 20.62 8.00
CA ARG A 224 -3.79 20.71 9.32
C ARG A 224 -2.67 21.73 9.29
N THR A 225 -2.71 22.66 10.23
CA THR A 225 -1.62 23.61 10.46
C THR A 225 -1.00 23.38 11.83
N GLU A 226 0.29 23.67 11.94
CA GLU A 226 1.06 23.59 13.17
C GLU A 226 1.58 24.99 13.53
N PHE A 227 1.64 25.27 14.82
CA PHE A 227 2.27 26.45 15.39
C PHE A 227 3.54 26.01 16.10
N ASP A 228 4.63 26.74 15.87
CA ASP A 228 5.89 26.51 16.57
C ASP A 228 6.53 27.83 16.99
N ALA A 229 7.28 27.79 18.09
CA ALA A 229 7.95 28.92 18.68
C ALA A 229 9.40 28.56 18.97
N HIS A 230 10.32 29.28 18.34
CA HIS A 230 11.76 29.08 18.51
C HIS A 230 12.38 30.30 19.19
N ASP A 231 13.03 30.10 20.33
CA ASP A 231 13.78 31.16 21.00
C ASP A 231 15.26 31.13 20.63
N THR A 232 15.89 32.30 20.63
CA THR A 232 17.32 32.45 20.35
C THR A 232 17.89 33.52 21.27
N ASP A 233 19.01 33.18 21.93
CA ASP A 233 19.76 34.14 22.73
C ASP A 233 20.47 35.15 21.82
N VAL A 234 20.36 36.42 22.17
CA VAL A 234 21.01 37.53 21.45
C VAL A 234 21.67 38.46 22.46
N ASP A 235 22.68 39.21 22.03
CA ASP A 235 23.26 40.30 22.82
C ASP A 235 23.07 41.63 22.09
N TRP A 236 21.81 42.09 22.05
CA TRP A 236 21.40 43.24 21.26
C TRP A 236 21.02 44.42 22.16
N HIS A 237 21.09 45.62 21.60
CA HIS A 237 20.65 46.85 22.25
C HIS A 237 19.71 47.58 21.30
N ILE A 238 18.56 48.00 21.80
CA ILE A 238 17.58 48.80 21.04
C ILE A 238 17.38 50.15 21.72
N GLU A 239 17.18 51.19 20.93
CA GLU A 239 16.78 52.50 21.43
C GLU A 239 15.26 52.57 21.47
N VAL A 240 14.72 52.96 22.63
CA VAL A 240 13.29 53.09 22.86
C VAL A 240 13.00 54.54 23.21
N PRO A 241 12.02 55.20 22.57
CA PRO A 241 11.67 56.56 22.89
C PRO A 241 11.05 56.62 24.30
N THR A 242 11.41 57.63 25.08
CA THR A 242 10.78 57.90 26.38
C THR A 242 9.62 58.89 26.24
N PRO A 243 8.65 58.88 27.17
CA PRO A 243 7.53 59.84 27.14
C PRO A 243 7.98 61.31 27.10
N ASP A 244 9.16 61.61 27.64
CA ASP A 244 9.74 62.95 27.71
C ASP A 244 10.43 63.40 26.40
N GLY A 245 10.31 62.61 25.32
CA GLY A 245 10.90 62.92 24.01
C GLY A 245 12.39 62.55 23.86
N GLY A 246 12.97 61.89 24.86
CA GLY A 246 14.33 61.35 24.82
C GLY A 246 14.40 59.92 24.30
N TRP A 247 15.60 59.33 24.34
CA TRP A 247 15.85 57.92 24.00
C TRP A 247 16.49 57.19 25.16
N THR A 248 16.10 55.93 25.37
CA THR A 248 16.75 55.04 26.33
C THR A 248 17.17 53.74 25.66
N THR A 249 18.40 53.30 25.93
CA THR A 249 18.89 52.02 25.43
C THR A 249 18.39 50.88 26.31
N ARG A 250 17.81 49.85 25.68
CA ARG A 250 17.35 48.62 26.31
C ARG A 250 18.11 47.42 25.76
N LYS A 251 18.72 46.65 26.68
CA LYS A 251 19.40 45.41 26.33
C LYS A 251 18.38 44.29 26.10
N LEU A 252 18.44 43.67 24.92
CA LEU A 252 17.71 42.47 24.55
C LEU A 252 18.61 41.26 24.69
N ARG A 253 18.11 40.24 25.39
CA ARG A 253 18.82 38.98 25.62
C ARG A 253 18.27 37.80 24.82
N LYS A 254 17.03 37.92 24.35
CA LYS A 254 16.32 36.88 23.62
C LYS A 254 15.40 37.48 22.56
N ILE A 255 15.25 36.74 21.49
CA ILE A 255 14.20 36.90 20.48
C ILE A 255 13.47 35.58 20.31
N LEU A 256 12.21 35.64 19.92
CA LEU A 256 11.40 34.46 19.62
C LEU A 256 10.83 34.58 18.22
N LEU A 257 11.13 33.61 17.37
CA LEU A 257 10.50 33.43 16.06
C LEU A 257 9.26 32.55 16.24
N LEU A 258 8.09 33.11 15.94
CA LEU A 258 6.85 32.36 15.89
C LEU A 258 6.50 32.02 14.45
N LEU A 259 6.16 30.76 14.19
CA LEU A 259 5.85 30.23 12.88
C LEU A 259 4.46 29.59 12.86
N TRP A 260 3.70 29.86 11.80
CA TRP A 260 2.49 29.12 11.46
C TRP A 260 2.74 28.37 10.15
N VAL A 261 2.67 27.04 10.20
CA VAL A 261 3.15 26.17 9.11
C VAL A 261 2.04 25.20 8.69
N ASP A 262 1.85 25.03 7.39
CA ASP A 262 1.00 23.96 6.88
C ASP A 262 1.69 22.60 7.04
N ALA A 263 1.03 21.65 7.71
CA ALA A 263 1.65 20.37 8.05
C ALA A 263 1.88 19.48 6.82
N CYS A 264 1.07 19.64 5.77
CA CYS A 264 1.11 18.82 4.56
C CYS A 264 2.19 19.30 3.58
N SER A 265 2.14 20.56 3.17
CA SER A 265 3.04 21.19 2.20
C SER A 265 4.33 21.73 2.82
N ARG A 266 4.38 21.89 4.15
CA ARG A 266 5.46 22.56 4.90
C ARG A 266 5.60 24.05 4.56
N ALA A 267 4.64 24.65 3.87
CA ALA A 267 4.63 26.08 3.60
C ALA A 267 4.50 26.87 4.91
N ILE A 268 5.33 27.90 5.07
CA ILE A 268 5.19 28.88 6.16
C ILE A 268 4.07 29.83 5.76
N LEU A 269 2.94 29.75 6.45
CA LEU A 269 1.76 30.58 6.22
C LEU A 269 1.98 32.00 6.76
N SER A 270 2.64 32.11 7.90
CA SER A 270 2.96 33.38 8.55
C SER A 270 4.10 33.21 9.54
N TRP A 271 4.76 34.32 9.85
CA TRP A 271 5.77 34.40 10.89
C TRP A 271 5.78 35.78 11.54
N ILE A 272 6.17 35.85 12.82
CA ILE A 272 6.50 37.11 13.51
C ILE A 272 7.72 36.92 14.41
N LEU A 273 8.43 38.02 14.67
CA LEU A 273 9.56 38.06 15.58
C LEU A 273 9.18 38.85 16.83
N VAL A 274 9.23 38.19 17.99
CA VAL A 274 8.92 38.80 19.29
C VAL A 274 10.23 39.11 20.01
N LEU A 275 10.37 40.34 20.49
CA LEU A 275 11.54 40.78 21.24
C LEU A 275 11.30 40.56 22.74
N GLY A 276 12.21 39.86 23.42
CA GLY A 276 12.13 39.64 24.86
C GLY A 276 12.14 38.16 25.26
N ARG A 277 11.63 37.85 26.46
CA ARG A 277 11.78 36.53 27.09
C ARG A 277 10.63 35.55 26.79
N GLY A 278 9.60 35.97 26.07
CA GLY A 278 8.45 35.13 25.79
C GLY A 278 7.43 35.86 24.92
N TYR A 279 6.56 35.09 24.29
CA TYR A 279 5.39 35.59 23.57
C TYR A 279 4.13 35.49 24.42
N ARG A 280 3.12 36.29 24.06
CA ARG A 280 1.82 36.38 24.71
C ARG A 280 0.72 35.93 23.74
N GLN A 281 -0.50 35.86 24.26
CA GLN A 281 -1.68 35.53 23.46
C GLN A 281 -1.85 36.46 22.25
N TYR A 282 -1.60 37.76 22.40
CA TYR A 282 -1.71 38.73 21.31
C TYR A 282 -0.71 38.47 20.17
N ASP A 283 0.51 38.04 20.48
CA ASP A 283 1.49 37.68 19.45
C ASP A 283 1.00 36.49 18.60
N VAL A 284 0.41 35.48 19.23
CA VAL A 284 -0.19 34.34 18.52
C VAL A 284 -1.38 34.78 17.67
N MET A 285 -2.23 35.67 18.18
CA MET A 285 -3.35 36.22 17.42
C MET A 285 -2.87 37.01 16.21
N ASP A 286 -1.86 37.86 16.37
CA ASP A 286 -1.27 38.66 15.29
C ASP A 286 -0.61 37.79 14.22
N LEU A 287 0.06 36.70 14.63
CA LEU A 287 0.62 35.71 13.70
C LEU A 287 -0.45 35.13 12.77
N HIS A 288 -1.58 34.69 13.33
CA HIS A 288 -2.69 34.12 12.56
C HIS A 288 -3.39 35.19 11.73
N ALA A 289 -3.65 36.37 12.30
CA ALA A 289 -4.25 37.50 11.59
C ALA A 289 -3.40 37.92 10.39
N LYS A 290 -2.07 37.90 10.52
CA LYS A 290 -1.14 38.14 9.42
C LYS A 290 -1.23 37.06 8.34
N GLY A 291 -1.30 35.78 8.71
CA GLY A 291 -1.39 34.67 7.76
C GLY A 291 -2.73 34.54 7.03
N MET A 292 -3.80 35.06 7.62
CA MET A 292 -5.14 35.08 7.01
C MET A 292 -5.34 36.27 6.04
N ARG A 293 -4.41 37.22 6.00
CA ARG A 293 -4.44 38.33 5.04
C ARG A 293 -3.78 37.91 3.72
N PRO A 294 -4.21 38.47 2.58
CA PRO A 294 -3.52 38.26 1.32
C PRO A 294 -2.03 38.55 1.45
N TRP A 295 -1.19 37.60 1.02
CA TRP A 295 0.24 37.78 1.06
C TRP A 295 0.64 38.97 0.18
N THR A 296 1.50 39.82 0.73
CA THR A 296 2.11 40.93 0.00
C THR A 296 3.62 40.86 0.21
N PRO A 297 4.43 41.09 -0.84
CA PRO A 297 5.87 41.21 -0.70
C PRO A 297 6.19 42.33 0.30
N GLY A 298 7.00 42.03 1.31
CA GLY A 298 7.52 43.02 2.25
C GLY A 298 8.65 43.83 1.62
N THR A 299 8.91 45.01 2.19
CA THR A 299 10.05 45.83 1.79
C THR A 299 11.35 45.14 2.21
N LEU A 300 12.19 44.79 1.25
CA LEU A 300 13.50 44.24 1.50
C LEU A 300 14.48 45.39 1.76
N VAL A 301 15.14 45.37 2.91
CA VAL A 301 16.06 46.43 3.36
C VAL A 301 17.54 46.08 3.15
N THR A 302 17.83 44.82 2.84
CA THR A 302 19.18 44.35 2.53
C THR A 302 19.43 44.47 1.04
N PRO A 303 20.54 45.11 0.60
CA PRO A 303 20.94 45.12 -0.80
C PRO A 303 21.01 43.69 -1.37
N ASP A 304 20.65 43.54 -2.64
CA ASP A 304 20.68 42.28 -3.39
C ASP A 304 19.70 41.18 -2.94
N LEU A 305 18.86 41.45 -1.94
CA LEU A 305 17.77 40.53 -1.58
C LEU A 305 16.61 40.68 -2.58
N CYS A 306 16.14 39.56 -3.13
CA CYS A 306 14.96 39.53 -4.00
C CYS A 306 14.01 38.39 -3.61
N TYR A 307 12.74 38.56 -3.93
CA TYR A 307 11.80 37.45 -3.86
C TYR A 307 12.06 36.48 -5.01
N VAL A 308 12.12 35.19 -4.71
CA VAL A 308 12.18 34.15 -5.75
C VAL A 308 10.83 34.11 -6.46
N SER A 309 10.85 34.12 -7.79
CA SER A 309 9.65 33.87 -8.60
C SER A 309 9.18 32.43 -8.36
N GLY A 310 7.95 32.29 -7.86
CA GLY A 310 7.28 31.00 -7.63
C GLY A 310 6.76 30.36 -8.91
#